data_AF-A0A1V4UEH0-F1
#
_entry.id   AF-A0A1V4UEH0-F1
#
_cell.length_a   1.000
_cell.length_b   1.000
_cell.length_c   1.000
_cell.angle_alpha   90.00
_cell.angle_beta   90.00
_cell.angle_gamma   90.00
#
_symmetry.space_group_name_H-M   'P 1'
#
loop_
_entity.id
_entity.type
_entity.pdbx_description
1 polymer ?
#
loop_
_entity_poly.entity_id
_entity_poly.type
_entity_poly.pdbx_seq_one_letter_code
_entity_poly.pdbx_strand_id
1 'polypeptide(L)' 'MCNVNQRPVRMYAGMPIGQLVFYSTERALLPYDRKKDAKYMDQRQATLSRYHRNLQEF' A
#
# COMPACT_ATOMS: atom_id res chain seq x y z
N MET A 1 2.59 -7.73 -7.51
CA MET A 1 3.72 -8.14 -8.38
C MET A 1 3.14 -8.92 -9.54
N CYS A 2 3.54 -8.60 -10.78
CA CYS A 2 3.09 -9.30 -11.98
C CYS A 2 4.31 -9.67 -12.81
N ASN A 3 4.39 -10.90 -13.29
CA ASN A 3 5.40 -11.31 -14.25
C ASN A 3 4.84 -11.10 -15.65
N VAL A 4 5.41 -10.16 -16.39
CA VAL A 4 5.02 -9.86 -17.79
C VAL A 4 5.86 -10.64 -18.82
N ASN A 5 6.75 -11.51 -18.37
CA ASN A 5 7.58 -12.36 -19.23
C ASN A 5 7.02 -13.78 -19.37
N GLN A 6 7.42 -14.48 -20.42
CA GLN A 6 7.06 -15.89 -20.66
C GLN A 6 7.82 -16.88 -19.75
N ARG A 7 8.87 -16.42 -19.06
CA ARG A 7 9.69 -17.27 -18.17
C ARG A 7 9.31 -17.02 -16.71
N PRO A 8 9.11 -18.08 -15.88
CA PRO A 8 8.89 -17.92 -14.46
C PRO A 8 10.05 -17.20 -13.76
N VAL A 9 9.72 -16.32 -12.81
CA VAL A 9 10.70 -15.61 -11.98
C VAL A 9 10.66 -16.18 -10.57
N ARG A 10 11.82 -16.61 -10.06
CA ARG A 10 11.97 -17.06 -8.67
C ARG A 10 12.13 -15.86 -7.74
N MET A 11 11.43 -15.91 -6.61
CA MET A 11 11.39 -14.85 -5.61
C MET A 11 11.86 -15.43 -4.28
N TYR A 12 12.78 -14.75 -3.59
CA TYR A 12 13.34 -15.21 -2.33
C TYR A 12 13.04 -14.22 -1.21
N ALA A 13 12.78 -14.73 -0.01
CA ALA A 13 12.64 -13.88 1.17
C ALA A 13 13.95 -13.12 1.44
N GLY A 14 13.85 -11.84 1.77
CA GLY A 14 15.00 -10.98 2.05
C GLY A 14 15.69 -10.36 0.83
N MET A 15 15.28 -10.71 -0.40
CA MET A 15 15.84 -10.05 -1.58
C MET A 15 15.34 -8.60 -1.71
N PRO A 16 16.16 -7.67 -2.23
CA PRO A 16 15.70 -6.34 -2.59
C PRO A 16 14.58 -6.42 -3.64
N ILE A 17 13.42 -5.82 -3.36
CA ILE A 17 12.26 -5.84 -4.27
C ILE A 17 11.88 -4.45 -4.82
N GLY A 18 12.47 -3.40 -4.27
CA GLY A 18 12.19 -2.02 -4.62
C GLY A 18 12.93 -1.06 -3.69
N GLN A 19 12.68 0.24 -3.89
CA GLN A 19 13.30 1.32 -3.12
C GLN A 19 12.24 2.36 -2.77
N LEU A 20 12.42 3.02 -1.62
CA LEU A 20 11.61 4.16 -1.21
C LEU A 20 12.32 5.46 -1.60
N VAL A 21 11.57 6.38 -2.19
CA VAL A 21 12.02 7.74 -2.49
C VAL A 21 11.04 8.69 -1.83
N PHE A 22 11.55 9.66 -1.06
CA PHE A 22 10.74 10.62 -0.33
C PHE A 22 10.77 11.98 -1.03
N TYR A 23 9.63 12.67 -0.99
CA TYR A 23 9.47 14.02 -1.52
C TYR A 23 9.00 14.95 -0.39
N SER A 24 9.47 16.19 -0.42
CA SER A 24 8.95 17.25 0.45
C SER A 24 7.58 17.72 -0.06
N THR A 25 6.60 17.75 0.82
CA THR A 25 5.26 18.30 0.54
C THR A 25 4.90 19.35 1.58
N GLU A 26 3.84 20.11 1.32
CA GLU A 26 3.19 20.89 2.38
C GLU A 26 2.64 19.98 3.48
N ARG A 27 2.36 20.57 4.64
CA ARG A 27 1.77 19.84 5.77
C ARG A 27 0.35 19.40 5.42
N ALA A 28 0.08 18.10 5.52
CA ALA A 28 -1.26 17.57 5.35
C ALA A 28 -2.20 18.06 6.46
N LEU A 29 -3.37 18.58 6.07
CA LEU A 29 -4.44 18.97 7.00
C LEU A 29 -4.95 17.75 7.80
N LEU A 30 -5.14 16.62 7.11
CA LEU A 30 -5.59 15.35 7.69
C LEU A 30 -4.66 14.21 7.19
N PRO A 31 -3.59 13.89 7.94
CA PRO A 31 -2.69 12.79 7.57
C PRO A 31 -3.38 11.43 7.68
N TYR A 32 -2.81 10.41 7.04
CA TYR A 32 -3.45 9.09 6.88
C TYR A 32 -3.76 8.40 8.22
N ASP A 33 -2.93 8.59 9.24
CA ASP A 33 -3.12 8.09 10.61
C ASP A 33 -4.32 8.70 11.33
N ARG A 34 -4.77 9.89 10.91
CA ARG A 34 -5.93 10.59 11.48
C ARG A 34 -7.17 10.51 10.62
N LYS A 35 -7.05 9.97 9.40
CA LYS A 35 -8.17 9.89 8.45
C LYS A 35 -9.16 8.82 8.92
N LYS A 36 -10.41 9.22 9.20
CA LYS A 36 -11.44 8.35 9.82
C LYS A 36 -11.74 7.08 9.01
N ASP A 37 -11.69 7.16 7.70
CA ASP A 37 -11.92 6.06 6.77
C ASP A 37 -10.60 5.43 6.27
N ALA A 38 -9.46 5.69 6.94
CA ALA A 38 -8.20 5.01 6.66
C ALA A 38 -8.36 3.50 6.84
N LYS A 39 -7.99 2.75 5.81
CA LYS A 39 -8.27 1.32 5.74
C LYS A 39 -7.12 0.45 6.21
N TYR A 40 -5.89 0.97 6.17
CA TYR A 40 -4.67 0.16 6.27
C TYR A 40 -3.67 0.68 7.29
N MET A 41 -4.10 1.49 8.25
CA MET A 41 -3.28 1.79 9.43
C MET A 41 -2.89 0.50 10.15
N ASP A 42 -1.65 0.44 10.63
CA ASP A 42 -1.04 -0.71 11.32
C ASP A 42 -0.98 -2.02 10.50
N GLN A 43 -0.88 -1.93 9.18
CA GLN A 43 -0.70 -3.11 8.32
C GLN A 43 0.65 -3.81 8.57
N ARG A 44 0.62 -5.09 8.96
CA ARG A 44 1.83 -5.90 9.24
C ARG A 44 2.20 -6.93 8.17
N GLN A 45 1.27 -7.26 7.28
CA GLN A 45 1.43 -8.34 6.30
C GLN A 45 0.63 -8.05 5.03
N ALA A 46 0.69 -8.95 4.05
CA ALA A 46 -0.13 -8.90 2.84
C ALA A 46 -1.63 -8.97 3.21
N THR A 47 -2.27 -7.79 3.30
CA THR A 47 -3.67 -7.65 3.70
C THR A 47 -4.56 -7.60 2.47
N LEU A 48 -5.66 -8.36 2.47
CA LEU A 48 -6.64 -8.34 1.38
C LEU A 48 -7.34 -6.98 1.27
N SER A 49 -7.88 -6.70 0.07
CA SER A 49 -8.58 -5.45 -0.23
C SER A 49 -9.73 -5.17 0.74
N ARG A 50 -9.80 -3.92 1.22
CA ARG A 50 -10.90 -3.38 2.02
C ARG A 50 -11.74 -2.39 1.21
N TYR A 51 -11.85 -2.60 -0.10
CA TYR A 51 -12.66 -1.73 -0.98
C TYR A 51 -14.10 -1.60 -0.48
N HIS A 52 -14.70 -2.72 -0.05
CA HIS A 52 -16.05 -2.79 0.53
C HIS A 52 -16.28 -1.89 1.76
N ARG A 53 -15.23 -1.34 2.38
CA ARG A 53 -15.33 -0.39 3.50
C ARG A 53 -15.36 1.08 3.08
N ASN A 54 -15.45 1.37 1.78
CA ASN A 54 -15.73 2.74 1.34
C ASN A 54 -17.05 3.18 1.97
N LEU A 55 -17.05 4.37 2.56
CA LEU A 55 -18.29 5.03 2.96
C LEU A 55 -19.10 5.25 1.68
N GLN A 56 -20.38 4.86 1.70
CA GLN A 56 -21.30 5.24 0.64
C GLN A 56 -21.62 6.72 0.85
N GLU A 57 -21.38 7.54 -0.17
CA GLU A 57 -21.92 8.90 -0.19
C GLU A 57 -23.44 8.79 -0.39
N PHE A 58 -24.20 9.34 0.54
CA PHE A 58 -25.66 9.49 0.45
C PHE A 58 -26.01 10.95 0.23
#